data_AF-W1X564-F1
#
_entry.id   AF-W1X564-F1
#
_cell.length_a   1.000
_cell.length_b   1.000
_cell.length_c   1.000
_cell.angle_alpha   90.00
_cell.angle_beta   90.00
_cell.angle_gamma   90.00
#
_symmetry.space_group_name_H-M   'P 1'
#
loop_
_entity.id
_entity.type
_entity.pdbx_description
1 polymer ?
#
loop_
_entity_poly.entity_id
_entity_poly.type
_entity_poly.pdbx_seq_one_letter_code
_entity_poly.pdbx_strand_id
1 'polypeptide(L)'
;FFAMAELLHRLAQGEKGTLELSLRDDPAQETLRFSADASLAFPLSDISALKRDTSGAFRMTTTFMGLQGSQSPLPGYYLDHLAWKAVHEQSPVGDFLDMFSHRLTQFVWHIWRKYRYHISFRNGREREA
;
A
#
# COMPACT_ATOMS: atom_id res chain seq x y z
N PHE A 1 -4.35 -9.47 0.85
CA PHE A 1 -3.66 -8.22 1.25
C PHE A 1 -3.33 -8.09 2.75
N PHE A 2 -4.33 -8.00 3.63
CA PHE A 2 -4.14 -7.55 5.03
C PHE A 2 -3.15 -8.37 5.88
N ALA A 3 -3.17 -9.70 5.77
CA ALA A 3 -2.24 -10.55 6.50
C ALA A 3 -0.78 -10.28 6.11
N MET A 4 -0.51 -10.01 4.82
CA MET A 4 0.82 -9.65 4.34
C MET A 4 1.26 -8.29 4.89
N ALA A 5 0.38 -7.29 4.86
CA ALA A 5 0.66 -5.97 5.41
C ALA A 5 0.97 -6.03 6.92
N GLU A 6 0.22 -6.84 7.69
CA GLU A 6 0.49 -7.06 9.12
C GLU A 6 1.82 -7.80 9.37
N LEU A 7 2.16 -8.80 8.55
CA LEU A 7 3.44 -9.51 8.66
C LEU A 7 4.63 -8.59 8.37
N LEU A 8 4.55 -7.78 7.31
CA LEU A 8 5.58 -6.79 6.97
C LEU A 8 5.71 -5.72 8.05
N HIS A 9 4.59 -5.26 8.60
CA HIS A 9 4.59 -4.33 9.73
C HIS A 9 5.30 -4.93 10.96
N ARG A 10 5.08 -6.22 11.26
CA ARG A 10 5.76 -6.91 12.37
C ARG A 10 7.24 -7.15 12.11
N LEU A 11 7.61 -7.46 10.87
CA LEU A 11 9.01 -7.62 10.47
C LEU A 11 9.77 -6.29 10.64
N ALA A 12 9.15 -5.18 10.22
CA ALA A 12 9.68 -3.84 10.37
C ALA A 12 9.91 -3.43 11.83
N GLN A 13 9.00 -3.77 12.74
CA GLN A 13 9.14 -3.49 14.18
C GLN A 13 10.36 -4.18 14.83
N GLY A 14 10.86 -5.27 14.24
CA GLY A 14 12.07 -5.96 14.71
C GLY A 14 13.38 -5.29 14.29
N GLU A 15 13.36 -4.48 13.21
CA GLU A 15 14.52 -3.71 12.74
C GLU A 15 14.53 -2.35 13.45
N LYS A 16 15.31 -2.23 14.55
CA LYS A 16 15.43 -0.99 15.34
C LYS A 16 15.79 0.20 14.43
N GLY A 17 14.82 1.09 14.18
CA GLY A 17 15.04 2.36 13.47
C GLY A 17 13.99 2.69 12.41
N THR A 18 13.09 1.77 12.06
CA THR A 18 12.09 2.03 11.00
C THR A 18 10.78 2.58 11.56
N LEU A 19 10.30 3.67 10.97
CA LEU A 19 9.08 4.36 11.40
C LEU A 19 7.84 3.51 11.07
N GLU A 20 6.92 3.45 12.04
CA GLU A 20 5.69 2.68 11.98
C GLU A 20 4.83 3.11 10.76
N LEU A 21 4.05 2.18 10.20
CA LEU A 21 2.95 2.52 9.28
C LEU A 21 1.97 3.44 10.01
N SER A 22 2.10 4.74 9.76
CA SER A 22 1.44 5.80 10.50
C SER A 22 0.90 6.82 9.53
N LEU A 23 -0.37 7.19 9.73
CA LEU A 23 -1.05 8.20 8.91
C LEU A 23 -0.54 9.63 9.18
N ARG A 24 0.34 9.82 10.17
CA ARG A 24 0.85 11.13 10.60
C ARG A 24 2.24 11.42 10.07
N ASP A 25 2.98 10.38 9.69
CA ASP A 25 4.37 10.50 9.28
C ASP A 25 4.49 10.75 7.78
N ASP A 26 5.65 11.25 7.36
CA ASP A 26 5.97 11.46 5.96
C ASP A 26 5.99 10.10 5.23
N PRO A 27 5.28 9.92 4.10
CA PRO A 27 5.34 8.70 3.29
C PRO A 27 6.76 8.26 2.92
N ALA A 28 7.69 9.22 2.85
CA ALA A 28 9.09 8.96 2.59
C ALA A 28 9.76 8.11 3.69
N GLN A 29 9.28 8.19 4.92
CA GLN A 29 9.87 7.54 6.09
C GLN A 29 9.21 6.20 6.45
N GLU A 30 8.11 5.85 5.79
CA GLU A 30 7.36 4.64 6.10
C GLU A 30 8.03 3.37 5.57
N THR A 31 7.98 2.29 6.38
CA THR A 31 8.54 0.99 5.98
C THR A 31 7.79 0.31 4.84
N LEU A 32 6.51 0.64 4.63
CA LEU A 32 5.66 -0.02 3.65
C LEU A 32 4.87 1.02 2.86
N ARG A 33 5.16 1.10 1.56
CA ARG A 33 4.45 1.93 0.60
C ARG A 33 3.52 1.09 -0.25
N PHE A 34 2.24 1.41 -0.20
CA PHE A 34 1.26 0.88 -1.14
C PHE A 34 1.30 1.65 -2.46
N SER A 35 1.08 0.94 -3.56
CA SER A 35 0.97 1.51 -4.91
C SER A 35 -0.13 0.79 -5.67
N ALA A 36 -0.85 1.48 -6.55
CA ALA A 36 -1.93 0.92 -7.35
C ALA A 36 -1.40 0.31 -8.65
N ASP A 37 -1.87 -0.90 -8.99
CA ASP A 37 -1.56 -1.52 -10.27
C ASP A 37 -2.23 -0.76 -11.43
N ALA A 38 -1.45 -0.36 -12.43
CA ALA A 38 -1.97 0.36 -13.61
C ALA A 38 -2.56 -0.57 -14.67
N SER A 39 -2.46 -1.90 -14.47
CA SER A 39 -2.97 -2.89 -15.42
C SER A 39 -4.49 -2.80 -15.58
N LEU A 40 -4.93 -2.83 -16.84
CA LEU A 40 -6.34 -2.95 -17.22
C LEU A 40 -6.81 -4.41 -17.25
N ALA A 41 -5.91 -5.37 -17.06
CA ALA A 41 -6.28 -6.77 -16.98
C ALA A 41 -7.10 -7.04 -15.70
N PHE A 42 -7.91 -8.10 -15.75
CA PHE A 42 -8.56 -8.60 -14.56
C PHE A 42 -7.52 -9.10 -13.56
N PRO A 43 -7.57 -8.66 -12.29
CA PRO A 43 -6.57 -9.06 -11.32
C PRO A 43 -6.77 -10.51 -10.87
N LEU A 44 -5.66 -11.25 -10.74
CA LEU A 44 -5.65 -12.62 -10.24
C LEU A 44 -5.59 -12.69 -8.70
N SER A 45 -5.11 -11.62 -8.07
CA SER A 45 -4.88 -11.51 -6.62
C SER A 45 -4.94 -10.06 -6.16
N ASP A 46 -5.21 -9.83 -4.87
CA ASP A 46 -5.21 -8.48 -4.26
C ASP A 46 -3.85 -7.76 -4.38
N ILE A 47 -2.77 -8.54 -4.42
CA ILE A 47 -1.39 -8.07 -4.49
C ILE A 47 -0.84 -8.53 -5.84
N SER A 48 -0.39 -7.60 -6.68
CA SER A 48 0.25 -7.93 -7.95
C SER A 48 1.77 -8.06 -7.82
N ALA A 49 2.39 -7.24 -6.95
CA ALA A 49 3.83 -7.29 -6.72
C ALA A 49 4.19 -6.85 -5.29
N LEU A 50 5.32 -7.38 -4.80
CA LEU A 50 5.98 -6.91 -3.59
C LEU A 50 7.47 -6.77 -3.88
N LYS A 51 8.00 -5.55 -3.76
CA LYS A 51 9.41 -5.24 -4.00
C LYS A 51 10.02 -4.62 -2.75
N ARG A 52 11.31 -4.84 -2.51
CA ARG A 52 12.07 -4.11 -1.48
C ARG A 52 12.95 -3.09 -2.18
N ASP A 53 12.88 -1.86 -1.73
CA ASP A 53 13.70 -0.76 -2.21
C ASP A 53 15.11 -0.83 -1.60
N THR A 54 16.08 -0.16 -2.23
CA THR A 54 17.47 -0.07 -1.76
C THR A 54 17.56 0.59 -0.38
N SER A 55 16.59 1.45 -0.04
CA SER A 55 16.42 2.05 1.29
C SER A 55 15.96 1.06 2.37
N GLY A 56 15.58 -0.16 2.00
CA GLY A 56 15.03 -1.18 2.90
C GLY A 56 13.51 -1.18 3.00
N ALA A 57 12.83 -0.14 2.48
CA ALA A 57 11.37 -0.03 2.48
C ALA A 57 10.71 -1.03 1.51
N PHE A 58 9.56 -1.56 1.90
CA PHE A 58 8.74 -2.43 1.05
C PHE A 58 7.77 -1.60 0.20
N ARG A 59 7.70 -1.91 -1.09
CA ARG A 59 6.65 -1.41 -1.99
C ARG A 59 5.72 -2.55 -2.35
N MET A 60 4.46 -2.45 -1.93
CA MET A 60 3.41 -3.41 -2.25
C MET A 60 2.47 -2.82 -3.29
N THR A 61 2.39 -3.46 -4.46
CA THR A 61 1.44 -3.09 -5.50
C THR A 61 0.14 -3.84 -5.30
N THR A 62 -0.96 -3.10 -5.13
CA THR A 62 -2.31 -3.63 -4.93
C THR A 62 -3.15 -3.45 -6.18
N THR A 63 -4.00 -4.44 -6.44
CA THR A 63 -4.92 -4.43 -7.59
C THR A 63 -6.29 -3.84 -7.27
N PHE A 64 -6.51 -3.48 -6.00
CA PHE A 64 -7.73 -2.89 -5.49
C PHE A 64 -7.43 -1.53 -4.86
N MET A 65 -8.47 -0.69 -4.71
CA MET A 65 -8.38 0.66 -4.13
C MET A 65 -7.42 1.61 -4.87
N GLY A 66 -7.08 1.28 -6.11
CA GLY A 66 -6.33 2.13 -7.01
C GLY A 66 -7.24 3.12 -7.73
N LEU A 67 -6.74 4.35 -7.91
CA LEU A 67 -7.31 5.31 -8.86
C LEU A 67 -6.82 5.07 -10.30
N GLN A 68 -6.00 4.04 -10.50
CA GLN A 68 -5.56 3.53 -11.80
C GLN A 68 -5.81 2.02 -11.89
N GLY A 69 -5.76 1.49 -13.11
CA GLY A 69 -6.00 0.08 -13.39
C GLY A 69 -7.48 -0.30 -13.49
N SER A 70 -7.73 -1.60 -13.62
CA SER A 70 -9.05 -2.17 -13.96
C SER A 70 -10.14 -1.98 -12.91
N GLN A 71 -9.78 -1.68 -11.66
CA GLN A 71 -10.71 -1.45 -10.56
C GLN A 71 -10.90 0.03 -10.22
N SER A 72 -10.38 0.94 -11.05
CA SER A 72 -10.48 2.37 -10.82
C SER A 72 -11.89 2.91 -11.12
N PRO A 73 -12.40 3.86 -10.31
CA PRO A 73 -13.65 4.55 -10.59
C PRO A 73 -13.53 5.60 -11.70
N LEU A 74 -12.32 5.88 -12.21
CA LEU A 74 -12.12 6.89 -13.24
C LEU A 74 -12.69 6.43 -14.60
N PRO A 75 -13.12 7.37 -15.45
CA PRO A 75 -13.53 7.06 -16.81
C PRO A 75 -12.46 6.30 -17.60
N GLY A 76 -12.87 5.32 -18.42
CA GLY A 76 -11.97 4.43 -19.16
C GLY A 76 -10.92 5.15 -20.01
N TYR A 77 -11.26 6.29 -20.61
CA TYR A 77 -10.31 7.06 -21.43
C TYR A 77 -9.10 7.59 -20.63
N TYR A 78 -9.26 7.90 -19.34
CA TYR A 78 -8.13 8.25 -18.48
C TYR A 78 -7.29 7.02 -18.17
N LEU A 79 -7.94 5.88 -17.94
CA LEU A 79 -7.27 4.64 -17.59
C LEU A 79 -6.46 4.09 -18.76
N ASP A 80 -6.97 4.15 -19.97
CA ASP A 80 -6.23 3.77 -21.19
C ASP A 80 -4.97 4.61 -21.35
N HIS A 81 -5.08 5.93 -21.14
CA HIS A 81 -3.94 6.83 -21.21
C HIS A 81 -2.91 6.56 -20.11
N LEU A 82 -3.37 6.31 -18.88
CA LEU A 82 -2.51 5.98 -17.75
C LEU A 82 -1.81 4.62 -17.96
N ALA A 83 -2.53 3.61 -18.45
CA ALA A 83 -1.99 2.29 -18.73
C ALA A 83 -0.97 2.33 -19.88
N TRP A 84 -1.27 3.06 -20.96
CA TRP A 84 -0.34 3.24 -22.07
C TRP A 84 0.95 3.92 -21.63
N LYS A 85 0.81 5.00 -20.82
CA LYS A 85 1.97 5.69 -20.24
C LYS A 85 2.76 4.78 -19.32
N ALA A 86 2.13 4.05 -18.40
CA ALA A 86 2.81 3.16 -17.47
C ALA A 86 3.72 2.11 -18.15
N VAL A 87 3.42 1.72 -19.39
CA VAL A 87 4.24 0.79 -20.19
C VAL A 87 5.43 1.48 -20.88
N HIS A 88 5.28 2.74 -21.31
CA HIS A 88 6.25 3.42 -22.18
C HIS A 88 7.10 4.48 -21.45
N GLU A 89 6.55 5.20 -20.47
CA GLU A 89 7.20 6.32 -19.77
C GLU A 89 6.70 6.48 -18.31
N GLN A 90 7.41 7.28 -17.51
CA GLN A 90 6.88 7.70 -16.21
C GLN A 90 5.60 8.53 -16.42
N SER A 91 4.57 8.25 -15.63
CA SER A 91 3.30 8.98 -15.69
C SER A 91 3.19 9.87 -14.46
N PRO A 92 3.50 11.19 -14.56
CA PRO A 92 3.36 12.10 -13.41
C PRO A 92 1.95 12.12 -12.84
N VAL A 93 0.94 11.91 -13.71
CA VAL A 93 -0.46 11.80 -13.29
C VAL A 93 -0.70 10.48 -12.55
N GLY A 94 -0.12 9.37 -13.03
CA GLY A 94 -0.17 8.08 -12.34
C GLY A 94 0.46 8.17 -10.96
N ASP A 95 1.64 8.76 -10.85
CA ASP A 95 2.34 8.94 -9.57
C ASP A 95 1.55 9.85 -8.60
N PHE A 96 0.92 10.90 -9.13
CA PHE A 96 0.02 11.76 -8.35
C PHE A 96 -1.20 10.99 -7.83
N LEU A 97 -1.84 10.18 -8.67
CA LEU A 97 -2.96 9.33 -8.27
C LEU A 97 -2.54 8.22 -7.30
N ASP A 98 -1.30 7.75 -7.42
CA ASP A 98 -0.71 6.76 -6.54
C ASP A 98 -0.59 7.28 -5.10
N MET A 99 -0.30 8.57 -4.91
CA MET A 99 -0.27 9.21 -3.59
C MET A 99 -1.61 9.07 -2.84
N PHE A 100 -2.75 9.23 -3.54
CA PHE A 100 -4.08 9.05 -2.94
C PHE A 100 -4.38 7.58 -2.69
N SER A 101 -4.06 6.73 -3.67
CA SER A 101 -4.27 5.28 -3.56
C SER A 101 -3.49 4.70 -2.38
N HIS A 102 -2.27 5.19 -2.17
CA HIS A 102 -1.41 4.86 -1.04
C HIS A 102 -2.09 5.18 0.30
N ARG A 103 -2.50 6.44 0.51
CA ARG A 103 -3.15 6.88 1.76
C ARG A 103 -4.49 6.18 1.99
N LEU A 104 -5.31 6.01 0.94
CA LEU A 104 -6.60 5.30 1.02
C LEU A 104 -6.40 3.85 1.51
N THR A 105 -5.42 3.17 0.94
CA THR A 105 -5.09 1.78 1.29
C THR A 105 -4.60 1.68 2.75
N GLN A 106 -3.81 2.65 3.22
CA GLN A 106 -3.42 2.73 4.63
C GLN A 106 -4.62 2.89 5.56
N PHE A 107 -5.57 3.77 5.25
CA PHE A 107 -6.79 3.93 6.06
C PHE A 107 -7.54 2.62 6.20
N VAL A 108 -7.70 1.89 5.10
CA VAL A 108 -8.39 0.60 5.09
C VAL A 108 -7.64 -0.44 5.92
N TRP A 109 -6.32 -0.48 5.84
CA TRP A 109 -5.50 -1.33 6.71
C TRP A 109 -5.65 -0.98 8.19
N HIS A 110 -5.63 0.31 8.55
CA HIS A 110 -5.82 0.75 9.94
C HIS A 110 -7.22 0.43 10.47
N ILE A 111 -8.27 0.62 9.66
CA ILE A 111 -9.65 0.24 10.00
C ILE A 111 -9.72 -1.27 10.24
N TRP A 112 -9.16 -2.06 9.32
CA TRP A 112 -9.11 -3.52 9.43
C TRP A 112 -8.43 -3.99 10.72
N ARG A 113 -7.33 -3.32 11.12
CA ARG A 113 -6.60 -3.59 12.36
C ARG A 113 -7.40 -3.20 13.60
N LYS A 114 -8.04 -2.03 13.58
CA LYS A 114 -8.87 -1.52 14.69
C LYS A 114 -9.98 -2.48 15.07
N TYR A 115 -10.66 -3.09 14.09
CA TYR A 115 -11.79 -4.00 14.34
C TYR A 115 -11.39 -5.47 14.55
N ARG A 116 -10.11 -5.84 14.44
CA ARG A 116 -9.61 -7.20 14.72
C ARG A 116 -8.87 -7.27 16.04
N TYR A 117 -9.64 -7.42 17.12
CA TYR A 117 -9.15 -7.43 18.49
C TYR A 117 -8.02 -8.45 18.75
N HIS A 118 -8.04 -9.63 18.13
CA HIS A 118 -7.00 -10.67 18.31
C HIS A 118 -5.60 -10.26 17.80
N ILE A 119 -5.52 -9.24 16.95
CA ILE A 119 -4.25 -8.70 16.43
C ILE A 119 -3.74 -7.60 17.36
N SER A 120 -4.65 -6.76 17.87
CA SER A 120 -4.34 -5.62 18.74
C SER A 120 -4.09 -6.01 20.19
N PHE A 121 -4.71 -7.09 20.70
CA PHE A 121 -4.62 -7.47 22.11
C PHE A 121 -3.21 -7.93 22.53
N ARG A 122 -2.36 -8.36 21.59
CA ARG A 122 -0.98 -8.75 21.89
C ARG A 122 -0.06 -7.55 22.18
N ASN A 123 -0.40 -6.36 21.69
CA ASN A 123 0.36 -5.13 21.96
C ASN A 123 0.04 -4.50 23.33
N GLY A 124 -1.04 -4.94 24.00
CA GLY A 124 -1.46 -4.38 25.29
C GLY A 124 -0.71 -4.94 26.50
N ARG A 125 -0.12 -6.14 26.41
CA ARG A 125 0.58 -6.76 27.56
C ARG A 125 2.04 -6.36 27.72
N GLU A 126 2.67 -5.80 26.69
CA GLU A 126 4.10 -5.42 26.73
C GLU A 126 4.33 -3.96 27.19
N ARG A 127 3.27 -3.17 27.42
CA ARG A 127 3.38 -1.79 27.93
C ARG A 127 3.07 -1.65 29.43
N GLU A 128 2.76 -2.76 30.12
CA GLU A 128 2.41 -2.78 31.56
C GLU A 128 3.31 -3.73 32.39
N ALA A 129 4.51 -4.07 31.91
CA ALA A 129 5.50 -4.86 32.66
C ALA A 129 6.84 -4.12 32.79
#